data_AF-A0A2G4EX72-F1
#
_entry.id   AF-A0A2G4EX72-F1
#
_cell.length_a   1.000
_cell.length_b   1.000
_cell.length_c   1.000
_cell.angle_alpha   90.00
_cell.angle_beta   90.00
_cell.angle_gamma   90.00
#
_symmetry.space_group_name_H-M   'P 1'
#
loop_
_entity.id
_entity.type
_entity.pdbx_description
1 polymer ?
#
loop_
_entity_poly.entity_id
_entity_poly.type
_entity_poly.pdbx_seq_one_letter_code
_entity_poly.pdbx_strand_id
1 'polypeptide(L)'
;MTAFQLSLFPNEPPTPLDSLNKKRRVKLQSQPTVIEQSCTTHRAAQLLEVSTTTLYRARKEGKPYEKGAWTATAIGANAWTVIYNPLNSH
;
A
#
# COMPACT_ATOMS: atom_id res chain seq x y z
N MET A 1 1.06 1.63 43.53
CA MET A 1 2.07 2.67 43.24
C MET A 1 2.18 2.78 41.72
N THR A 2 1.86 3.93 41.13
CA THR A 2 1.94 4.17 39.68
C THR A 2 3.31 4.72 39.32
N ALA A 3 3.98 4.11 38.35
CA ALA A 3 5.29 4.57 37.88
C ALA A 3 5.09 5.63 36.78
N PHE A 4 5.83 6.73 36.86
CA PHE A 4 5.77 7.84 35.90
C PHE A 4 7.09 7.94 35.13
N GLN A 5 7.01 8.29 33.84
CA GLN A 5 8.21 8.61 33.06
C GLN A 5 8.66 10.04 33.39
N LEU A 6 9.94 10.20 33.77
CA LEU A 6 10.53 11.51 34.03
C LEU A 6 10.68 12.26 32.70
N SER A 7 9.98 13.39 32.55
CA SER A 7 10.12 14.28 31.40
C SER A 7 11.37 15.16 31.55
N LEU A 8 12.08 15.39 30.45
CA LEU A 8 13.20 16.35 30.38
C LEU A 8 12.72 17.80 30.20
N PHE A 9 11.41 18.02 30.06
CA PHE A 9 10.80 19.33 29.87
C PHE A 9 10.04 19.76 31.14
N PRO A 10 10.42 20.88 31.78
CA PRO A 10 9.90 21.25 33.10
C PRO A 10 8.42 21.69 33.13
N ASN A 11 7.80 21.91 31.97
CA ASN A 11 6.41 22.41 31.87
C ASN A 11 5.40 21.35 31.43
N GLU A 12 5.79 20.09 31.30
CA GLU A 12 4.89 19.03 30.85
C GLU A 12 4.52 18.11 32.01
N PRO A 13 3.22 17.81 32.23
CA PRO A 13 2.81 16.90 33.30
C PRO A 13 3.39 15.49 33.07
N PRO A 14 3.84 14.79 34.13
CA PRO A 14 4.48 13.49 33.98
C PRO A 14 3.50 12.43 33.45
N THR A 15 3.87 11.79 32.34
CA THR A 15 3.04 10.76 31.70
C THR A 15 3.13 9.45 32.49
N PRO A 16 2.01 8.88 32.98
CA PRO A 16 2.02 7.58 33.64
C PRO A 16 2.37 6.46 32.65
N LEU A 17 3.21 5.51 33.08
CA LEU A 17 3.69 4.40 32.24
C LEU A 17 2.54 3.53 31.67
N ASP A 18 1.42 3.43 32.39
CA ASP A 18 0.22 2.71 31.93
C ASP A 18 -0.40 3.31 30.65
N SER A 19 -0.16 4.60 30.40
CA SER A 19 -0.63 5.29 29.19
C SER A 19 0.29 5.07 27.98
N LEU A 20 1.57 4.73 28.19
CA LEU A 20 2.54 4.49 27.11
C LEU A 20 2.27 3.18 26.37
N ASN A 21 1.75 2.15 27.06
CA ASN A 21 1.36 0.88 26.44
C ASN A 21 0.02 0.93 25.68
N LYS A 22 -0.73 2.04 25.78
CA LYS A 22 -1.90 2.31 24.93
C LYS A 22 -1.53 2.90 23.58
N LYS A 23 -0.29 2.71 23.09
CA LYS A 23 0.00 2.75 21.65
C LYS A 23 -0.68 1.56 20.97
N ARG A 24 -2.00 1.69 20.86
CA ARG A 24 -2.89 0.86 20.06
C ARG A 24 -2.25 0.82 18.68
N ARG A 25 -1.70 -0.36 18.37
CA ARG A 25 -1.13 -0.77 17.08
C ARG A 25 -1.70 0.10 15.97
N VAL A 26 -0.89 0.99 15.40
CA VAL A 26 -1.19 1.55 14.09
C VAL A 26 -1.34 0.31 13.21
N LYS A 27 -2.57 -0.03 12.86
CA LYS A 27 -2.89 -1.10 11.93
C LYS A 27 -2.11 -0.71 10.68
N LEU A 28 -0.96 -1.33 10.42
CA LEU A 28 -0.26 -1.16 9.15
C LEU A 28 -1.34 -1.37 8.10
N GLN A 29 -1.57 -0.35 7.27
CA GLN A 29 -2.66 -0.35 6.30
C GLN A 29 -2.40 -1.49 5.33
N SER A 30 -2.94 -2.67 5.66
CA SER A 30 -3.06 -3.82 4.76
C SER A 30 -4.21 -3.59 3.79
N GLN A 31 -4.45 -2.34 3.41
CA GLN A 31 -5.47 -1.97 2.46
C GLN A 31 -4.79 -1.86 1.09
N PRO A 32 -5.46 -2.31 0.03
CA PRO A 32 -4.98 -2.11 -1.32
C PRO A 32 -4.87 -0.60 -1.58
N THR A 33 -3.65 -0.16 -1.92
CA THR A 33 -3.36 1.24 -2.23
C THR A 33 -3.34 1.40 -3.75
N VAL A 34 -4.15 2.32 -4.26
CA VAL A 34 -4.08 2.70 -5.68
C VAL A 34 -2.82 3.54 -5.87
N ILE A 35 -1.84 3.00 -6.60
CA ILE A 35 -0.57 3.69 -6.86
C ILE A 35 -0.74 4.67 -8.02
N GLU A 36 -1.37 4.22 -9.10
CA GLU A 36 -1.70 5.07 -10.24
C GLU A 36 -3.13 4.77 -10.71
N GLN A 37 -4.00 5.78 -10.69
CA GLN A 37 -5.39 5.65 -11.13
C GLN A 37 -5.50 5.46 -12.65
N SER A 38 -4.64 6.12 -13.43
CA SER A 38 -4.61 6.01 -14.88
C SER A 38 -3.18 6.23 -15.38
N CYS A 39 -2.64 5.23 -16.05
CA CYS A 39 -1.31 5.29 -16.63
C CYS A 39 -1.20 4.52 -17.95
N THR A 40 -0.11 4.75 -18.68
CA THR A 40 0.15 4.06 -19.95
C THR A 40 0.55 2.62 -19.73
N THR A 41 0.37 1.76 -20.74
CA THR A 41 0.83 0.36 -20.69
C THR A 41 2.32 0.25 -20.36
N HIS A 42 3.14 1.18 -20.86
CA HIS A 42 4.58 1.20 -20.57
C HIS A 42 4.85 1.50 -19.09
N ARG A 43 4.13 2.47 -18.51
CA ARG A 43 4.28 2.82 -17.10
C ARG A 43 3.81 1.70 -16.17
N ALA A 44 2.67 1.09 -16.47
CA ALA A 44 2.19 -0.08 -15.75
C ALA A 44 3.20 -1.24 -15.81
N ALA A 45 3.78 -1.50 -16.99
CA ALA A 45 4.80 -2.54 -17.16
C ALA A 45 6.05 -2.28 -16.30
N GLN A 46 6.48 -1.02 -16.17
CA GLN A 46 7.58 -0.64 -15.29
C GLN A 46 7.25 -0.87 -13.81
N LEU A 47 6.06 -0.48 -13.35
CA LEU A 47 5.65 -0.66 -11.95
C LEU A 47 5.53 -2.13 -11.55
N LEU A 48 5.04 -2.97 -12.46
CA LEU A 48 4.87 -4.39 -12.24
C LEU A 48 6.14 -5.20 -12.57
N GLU A 49 7.18 -4.57 -13.13
CA GLU A 49 8.38 -5.24 -13.65
C GLU A 49 8.04 -6.40 -14.61
N VAL A 50 7.18 -6.12 -15.59
CA VAL A 50 6.76 -7.08 -16.62
C VAL A 50 6.91 -6.48 -18.00
N SER A 51 6.81 -7.31 -19.04
CA SER A 51 6.79 -6.81 -20.41
C SER A 51 5.47 -6.13 -20.74
N THR A 52 5.50 -5.11 -21.60
CA THR A 52 4.28 -4.48 -22.14
C THR A 52 3.42 -5.47 -22.91
N THR A 53 4.03 -6.48 -23.54
CA THR A 53 3.32 -7.54 -24.27
C THR A 53 2.43 -8.37 -23.35
N THR A 54 2.87 -8.62 -22.12
CA THR A 54 2.09 -9.34 -21.10
C THR A 54 0.82 -8.58 -20.76
N LEU A 55 0.93 -7.25 -20.58
CA LEU A 55 -0.24 -6.39 -20.34
C LEU A 55 -1.16 -6.33 -21.55
N TYR A 56 -0.63 -6.23 -22.77
CA TYR A 56 -1.47 -6.29 -23.98
C TYR A 56 -2.24 -7.62 -24.11
N ARG A 57 -1.62 -8.75 -23.73
CA ARG A 57 -2.31 -10.05 -23.69
C ARG A 57 -3.40 -10.07 -22.63
N ALA A 58 -3.10 -9.65 -21.39
CA ALA A 58 -4.09 -9.56 -20.32
C ALA A 58 -5.30 -8.69 -20.70
N ARG A 59 -5.06 -7.56 -21.40
CA ARG A 59 -6.14 -6.73 -21.95
C ARG A 59 -6.95 -7.47 -23.00
N LYS A 60 -6.32 -8.17 -23.95
CA LYS A 60 -7.05 -8.95 -24.96
C LYS A 60 -7.91 -10.05 -24.34
N GLU A 61 -7.47 -10.61 -23.22
CA GLU A 61 -8.23 -11.60 -22.44
C GLU A 61 -9.32 -10.95 -21.56
N GLY A 62 -9.34 -9.63 -21.43
CA GLY A 62 -10.30 -8.91 -20.60
C GLY A 62 -10.13 -9.13 -19.10
N LYS A 63 -8.94 -9.56 -18.66
CA LYS A 63 -8.65 -9.88 -17.25
C LYS A 63 -7.67 -8.88 -16.64
N PRO A 64 -7.79 -8.57 -15.34
CA PRO A 64 -6.73 -7.87 -14.63
C PRO A 64 -5.47 -8.75 -14.61
N TYR A 65 -4.31 -8.11 -14.69
CA TYR A 65 -3.03 -8.79 -14.57
C TYR A 65 -2.54 -8.67 -13.12
N GLU A 66 -2.33 -9.81 -12.48
CA GLU A 66 -1.86 -9.89 -11.09
C GLU A 66 -0.44 -10.46 -11.05
N LYS A 67 0.44 -9.82 -10.28
CA LYS A 67 1.81 -10.29 -10.01
C LYS A 67 2.14 -10.03 -8.55
N GLY A 68 2.00 -11.08 -7.73
CA GLY A 68 2.17 -10.98 -6.28
C GLY A 68 1.23 -9.93 -5.69
N ALA A 69 1.81 -8.94 -4.99
CA ALA A 69 1.07 -7.82 -4.42
C ALA A 69 0.56 -6.80 -5.45
N TRP A 70 0.94 -6.88 -6.73
CA TRP A 70 0.56 -5.88 -7.72
C TRP A 70 -0.60 -6.34 -8.60
N THR A 71 -1.53 -5.43 -8.88
CA THR A 71 -2.66 -5.67 -9.77
C THR A 71 -2.76 -4.53 -10.78
N ALA A 72 -2.74 -4.86 -12.06
CA ALA A 72 -2.97 -3.92 -13.15
C ALA A 72 -4.31 -4.21 -13.83
N THR A 73 -5.22 -3.25 -13.84
CA THR A 73 -6.54 -3.36 -14.48
C THR A 73 -6.62 -2.42 -15.67
N ALA A 74 -7.04 -2.92 -16.83
CA ALA A 74 -7.18 -2.08 -18.02
C ALA A 74 -8.40 -1.15 -17.87
N ILE A 75 -8.17 0.16 -18.04
CA ILE A 75 -9.24 1.16 -18.13
C ILE A 75 -9.29 1.68 -19.57
N GLY A 76 -10.25 1.18 -20.34
CA GLY A 76 -10.43 1.55 -21.74
C GLY A 76 -9.32 1.05 -22.67
N ALA A 77 -9.15 1.78 -23.78
CA ALA A 77 -8.33 1.30 -24.90
C ALA A 77 -6.82 1.33 -24.63
N ASN A 78 -6.32 2.27 -23.82
CA ASN A 78 -4.89 2.54 -23.65
C ASN A 78 -4.42 2.86 -22.22
N ALA A 79 -5.32 2.88 -21.24
CA ALA A 79 -4.95 3.17 -19.85
C ALA A 79 -5.02 1.93 -18.95
N TRP A 80 -4.28 2.00 -17.85
CA TRP A 80 -4.23 1.00 -16.78
C TRP A 80 -4.33 1.68 -15.43
N THR A 81 -5.01 1.03 -14.49
CA THR A 81 -4.93 1.33 -13.07
C THR A 81 -4.01 0.32 -12.42
N VAL A 82 -3.09 0.80 -11.59
CA VAL A 82 -2.17 -0.05 -10.84
C VAL A 82 -2.45 0.07 -9.36
N ILE A 83 -2.76 -1.06 -8.75
CA ILE A 83 -3.06 -1.20 -7.33
C ILE A 83 -1.98 -2.07 -6.70
N TYR A 84 -1.49 -1.64 -5.54
CA TYR A 84 -0.61 -2.43 -4.70
C TYR A 84 -1.41 -2.96 -3.52
N ASN A 85 -1.60 -4.26 -3.47
CA ASN A 85 -2.23 -4.98 -2.38
C ASN A 85 -1.18 -5.84 -1.63
N PRO A 86 -0.67 -5.39 -0.47
CA PRO A 86 0.33 -6.13 0.30
C PRO A 86 -0.18 -7.47 0.85
N LEU A 87 -1.48 -7.75 0.80
CA LEU A 87 -2.06 -9.02 1.25
C LEU A 87 -1.89 -10.17 0.25
N ASN A 88 -1.58 -9.86 -1.02
CA ASN A 88 -1.44 -10.87 -2.07
C ASN A 88 0.01 -11.36 -2.26
N SER A 89 0.95 -10.99 -1.38
CA SER A 89 2.37 -11.40 -1.47
C SER A 89 2.66 -12.75 -0.79
N HIS A 90 1.77 -13.73 -0.90
CA HIS A 90 1.93 -15.06 -0.28
C HIS A 90 2.66 -16.05 -1.18
#